data_AF-A0A959ITW2-F1
#
_entry.id   AF-A0A959ITW2-F1
#
_cell.length_a   1.000
_cell.length_b   1.000
_cell.length_c   1.000
_cell.angle_alpha   90.00
_cell.angle_beta   90.00
_cell.angle_gamma   90.00
#
_symmetry.space_group_name_H-M   'P 1'
#
loop_
_entity.id
_entity.type
_entity.pdbx_description
1 polymer ?
#
loop_
_entity_poly.entity_id
_entity_poly.type
_entity_poly.pdbx_seq_one_letter_code
_entity_poly.pdbx_strand_id
1 'polypeptide(L)'
;MQNEHLDPTGQHFSSEEQQVEKALRPKMLDEFSGQPKIVDNLQIFIQAALQRGEALDHVLLHGPPGLGKTTLSYIIANELNTNLKISSGPVLEKP
;
A
#
# COMPACT_ATOMS: atom_id res chain seq x y z
N MET A 1 18.77 -0.66 -16.37
CA MET A 1 18.14 -0.06 -17.56
C MET A 1 16.68 0.13 -17.24
N GLN A 2 16.16 1.35 -17.38
CA GLN A 2 14.74 1.64 -17.16
C GLN A 2 13.99 1.15 -18.40
N ASN A 3 13.02 0.26 -18.20
CA ASN A 3 12.28 -0.34 -19.31
C ASN A 3 11.38 0.77 -19.90
N GLU A 4 11.51 1.10 -21.19
CA GLU A 4 10.78 2.20 -21.84
C GLU A 4 9.26 2.05 -21.78
N HIS A 5 8.77 0.83 -21.56
CA HIS A 5 7.35 0.52 -21.44
C HIS A 5 6.82 0.59 -20.00
N LEU A 6 7.64 0.87 -18.99
CA LEU A 6 7.24 0.93 -17.59
C LEU A 6 7.29 2.37 -17.07
N ASP A 7 6.13 2.99 -16.86
CA ASP A 7 6.00 4.28 -16.17
C ASP A 7 5.61 4.06 -14.69
N PRO A 8 6.54 4.22 -13.74
CA PRO A 8 6.25 4.08 -12.31
C PRO A 8 5.57 5.31 -11.69
N THR A 9 5.44 6.41 -12.45
CA THR A 9 4.83 7.67 -11.97
C THR A 9 3.33 7.72 -12.20
N GLY A 10 2.84 6.94 -13.18
CA GLY A 10 1.44 6.91 -13.58
C GLY A 10 0.90 8.22 -14.13
N GLN A 11 1.78 9.15 -14.52
CA GLN A 11 1.41 10.48 -15.01
C GLN A 11 0.76 10.43 -16.39
N HIS A 12 0.94 9.33 -17.12
CA HIS A 12 0.42 9.15 -18.49
C HIS A 12 -0.85 8.29 -18.58
N PHE A 13 -1.40 7.81 -17.47
CA PHE A 13 -2.63 7.01 -17.49
C PHE A 13 -3.88 7.89 -17.64
N SER A 14 -4.78 7.47 -18.53
CA SER A 14 -6.15 7.98 -18.60
C SER A 14 -6.93 7.68 -17.32
N SER A 15 -8.02 8.42 -17.10
CA SER A 15 -8.90 8.20 -15.94
C SER A 15 -9.45 6.77 -15.86
N GLU A 16 -9.71 6.15 -17.01
CA GLU A 16 -10.21 4.77 -17.11
C GLU A 16 -9.10 3.78 -16.74
N GLU A 17 -7.88 3.96 -17.26
CA GLU A 17 -6.72 3.14 -16.88
C GLU A 17 -6.39 3.23 -15.39
N GLN A 18 -6.50 4.42 -14.79
CA GLN A 18 -6.32 4.58 -13.34
C GLN A 18 -7.38 3.83 -12.52
N GLN A 19 -8.63 3.75 -13.00
CA GLN A 19 -9.67 2.99 -12.32
C GLN A 19 -9.42 1.48 -12.44
N VAL A 20 -9.02 1.02 -13.62
CA VAL A 20 -8.64 -0.38 -13.85
C VAL A 20 -7.42 -0.75 -12.99
N GLU A 21 -6.39 0.08 -12.96
CA GLU A 21 -5.19 -0.15 -12.15
C GLU A 21 -5.53 -0.27 -10.67
N LYS A 22 -6.39 0.61 -10.14
CA LYS A 22 -6.89 0.50 -8.76
C LYS A 22 -7.67 -0.80 -8.51
N ALA A 23 -8.47 -1.25 -9.48
CA ALA A 23 -9.25 -2.48 -9.36
C ALA A 23 -8.36 -3.75 -9.38
N LEU A 24 -7.19 -3.67 -10.03
CA LEU A 24 -6.21 -4.76 -10.09
C LEU A 24 -5.31 -4.86 -8.85
N ARG A 25 -5.28 -3.83 -8.00
CA ARG A 25 -4.47 -3.88 -6.78
C ARG A 25 -5.02 -4.94 -5.82
N PRO A 26 -4.15 -5.77 -5.22
CA PRO A 26 -4.56 -6.71 -4.18
C PRO A 26 -5.21 -5.98 -3.01
N LYS A 27 -6.27 -6.57 -2.47
CA LYS A 27 -7.07 -6.01 -1.37
C LYS A 27 -6.71 -6.63 -0.03
N MET A 28 -6.30 -7.90 -0.06
CA MET A 28 -5.89 -8.66 1.10
C MET A 28 -4.40 -8.96 1.10
N LEU A 29 -3.86 -9.28 2.28
CA LEU A 29 -2.42 -9.51 2.43
C LEU A 29 -1.95 -10.80 1.74
N ASP A 30 -2.80 -11.81 1.66
CA ASP A 30 -2.55 -13.08 0.96
C ASP A 30 -2.56 -12.95 -0.58
N GLU A 31 -3.22 -11.92 -1.12
CA GLU A 31 -3.18 -11.56 -2.54
C GLU A 31 -1.90 -10.80 -2.94
N PHE A 32 -1.13 -10.29 -1.96
CA PHE A 32 0.08 -9.53 -2.22
C PHE A 32 1.24 -10.47 -2.59
N SER A 33 1.54 -10.55 -3.89
CA SER A 33 2.56 -11.45 -4.41
C SER A 33 3.99 -10.92 -4.22
N GLY A 34 4.86 -11.76 -3.67
CA GLY A 34 6.27 -11.46 -3.45
C GLY A 34 6.55 -10.78 -2.11
N GLN A 35 7.81 -10.43 -1.86
CA GLN A 35 8.26 -9.81 -0.60
C GLN A 35 7.86 -10.61 0.68
N PRO A 36 8.10 -11.94 0.74
CA PRO A 36 7.56 -12.81 1.79
C PRO A 36 7.93 -12.34 3.20
N LYS A 37 9.17 -11.88 3.40
CA LYS A 37 9.61 -11.36 4.70
C LYS A 37 8.77 -10.18 5.21
N ILE A 38 8.33 -9.28 4.33
CA ILE A 38 7.51 -8.12 4.73
C ILE A 38 6.08 -8.57 4.98
N VAL A 39 5.55 -9.45 4.13
CA VAL A 39 4.21 -10.04 4.27
C VAL A 39 4.08 -10.78 5.59
N ASP A 40 5.00 -11.70 5.90
CA ASP A 40 5.00 -12.49 7.14
C ASP A 40 5.07 -11.58 8.38
N ASN A 41 5.94 -10.56 8.32
CA ASN A 41 6.09 -9.62 9.43
C ASN A 41 4.81 -8.81 9.65
N LEU A 42 4.22 -8.23 8.60
CA LEU A 42 2.97 -7.48 8.70
C LEU A 42 1.81 -8.37 9.19
N GLN A 43 1.74 -9.61 8.73
CA GLN A 43 0.73 -10.56 9.17
C GLN A 43 0.77 -10.76 10.69
N ILE A 44 1.97 -10.95 11.27
CA ILE A 44 2.14 -11.11 12.72
C ILE A 44 1.65 -9.85 13.46
N PHE A 45 2.06 -8.66 13.02
CA PHE A 45 1.68 -7.41 13.71
C PHE A 45 0.18 -7.09 13.60
N ILE A 46 -0.42 -7.30 12.42
CA ILE A 46 -1.85 -7.11 12.20
C ILE A 46 -2.66 -8.05 13.08
N GLN A 47 -2.32 -9.34 13.08
CA GLN A 47 -3.03 -10.33 13.90
C GLN A 47 -2.88 -10.03 15.39
N ALA A 48 -1.70 -9.60 15.83
CA ALA A 48 -1.47 -9.21 17.22
C ALA A 48 -2.31 -7.98 17.62
N ALA A 49 -2.42 -6.97 16.74
CA ALA A 49 -3.25 -5.78 16.99
C ALA A 49 -4.74 -6.14 17.06
N LEU A 50 -5.22 -6.99 16.13
CA LEU A 50 -6.61 -7.49 16.13
C LEU A 50 -6.94 -8.28 17.40
N GLN A 51 -6.04 -9.17 17.84
CA GLN A 51 -6.23 -9.96 19.07
C GLN A 51 -6.29 -9.09 20.33
N ARG A 52 -5.53 -7.98 20.36
CA ARG A 52 -5.59 -7.02 21.48
C ARG A 52 -6.77 -6.06 21.38
N GLY A 53 -7.40 -5.91 20.21
CA GLY A 53 -8.41 -4.89 19.97
C GLY A 53 -7.84 -3.47 20.00
N GLU A 54 -6.56 -3.33 19.63
CA GLU A 54 -5.81 -2.07 19.69
C GLU A 54 -5.38 -1.62 18.28
N ALA A 55 -4.88 -0.39 18.17
CA ALA A 55 -4.28 0.09 16.94
C ALA A 55 -2.99 -0.69 16.61
N LEU A 56 -2.73 -0.86 15.30
CA LEU A 56 -1.44 -1.30 14.82
C LEU A 56 -0.37 -0.24 15.13
N ASP A 57 0.82 -0.68 15.51
CA ASP A 57 1.97 0.21 15.68
C ASP A 57 2.28 0.97 14.38
N HIS A 58 2.92 2.13 14.50
CA HIS A 58 3.26 2.95 13.34
C HIS A 58 4.19 2.20 12.37
N VAL A 59 3.79 2.15 11.09
CA VAL A 59 4.54 1.47 10.03
C VAL A 59 5.20 2.49 9.10
N LEU A 60 6.50 2.34 8.87
CA LEU A 60 7.25 3.08 7.84
C LEU A 60 7.63 2.12 6.70
N LEU A 61 7.02 2.30 5.53
CA LEU A 61 7.36 1.57 4.31
C LEU A 61 8.37 2.38 3.48
N HIS A 62 9.58 1.85 3.29
CA HIS A 62 10.62 2.48 2.49
C HIS A 62 11.08 1.57 1.35
N GLY A 63 11.52 2.17 0.24
CA GLY A 63 12.06 1.44 -0.91
C GLY A 63 11.81 2.15 -2.25
N PRO A 64 12.42 1.67 -3.34
CA PRO A 64 12.24 2.18 -4.71
C PRO A 64 10.77 2.38 -5.13
N PRO A 65 10.47 3.28 -6.07
CA PRO A 65 9.12 3.45 -6.62
C PRO A 65 8.63 2.14 -7.28
N GLY A 66 7.31 1.91 -7.27
CA GLY A 66 6.69 0.74 -7.90
C GLY A 66 6.65 -0.55 -7.07
N LEU A 67 7.24 -0.60 -5.87
CA LEU A 67 7.28 -1.81 -5.03
C LEU A 67 6.00 -2.09 -4.20
N GLY A 68 4.89 -1.43 -4.50
CA GLY A 68 3.62 -1.69 -3.82
C GLY A 68 3.47 -1.06 -2.43
N LYS A 69 4.28 -0.06 -2.05
CA LYS A 69 4.18 0.62 -0.73
C LYS A 69 2.78 1.18 -0.47
N THR A 70 2.23 1.92 -1.44
CA THR A 70 0.88 2.47 -1.34
C THR A 70 -0.16 1.35 -1.27
N THR A 71 0.01 0.27 -2.05
CA THR A 71 -0.86 -0.90 -2.01
C THR A 71 -0.86 -1.58 -0.64
N LEU A 72 0.30 -1.76 -0.02
CA LEU A 72 0.41 -2.29 1.35
C LEU A 72 -0.32 -1.42 2.38
N SER A 73 -0.28 -0.09 2.25
CA SER A 73 -1.07 0.79 3.13
C SER A 73 -2.58 0.55 3.02
N TYR A 74 -3.10 0.30 1.82
CA TYR A 74 -4.51 -0.05 1.63
C TYR A 74 -4.84 -1.43 2.20
N ILE A 75 -3.97 -2.42 1.98
CA ILE A 75 -4.14 -3.77 2.53
C ILE A 75 -4.18 -3.72 4.06
N ILE A 76 -3.25 -3.01 4.70
CA ILE A 76 -3.22 -2.86 6.16
C ILE A 76 -4.55 -2.28 6.68
N ALA A 77 -5.06 -1.23 6.03
CA ALA A 77 -6.33 -0.63 6.42
C ALA A 77 -7.52 -1.60 6.28
N ASN A 78 -7.55 -2.38 5.18
CA ASN A 78 -8.58 -3.40 4.94
C ASN A 78 -8.53 -4.53 5.98
N GLU A 79 -7.34 -5.10 6.24
CA GLU A 79 -7.14 -6.16 7.23
C GLU A 79 -7.58 -5.72 8.64
N LEU A 80 -7.33 -4.45 8.98
CA LEU A 80 -7.75 -3.86 10.25
C LEU A 80 -9.21 -3.38 10.26
N ASN A 81 -9.93 -3.49 9.14
CA ASN A 81 -11.30 -2.98 8.97
C ASN A 81 -11.44 -1.49 9.33
N THR A 82 -10.50 -0.66 8.86
CA THR A 82 -10.46 0.78 9.13
C THR A 82 -10.42 1.61 7.86
N ASN A 83 -10.63 2.92 7.99
CA ASN A 83 -10.53 3.86 6.87
C ASN A 83 -9.08 4.33 6.66
N LEU A 84 -8.64 4.45 5.41
CA LEU A 84 -7.35 5.04 5.05
C LEU A 84 -7.50 6.50 4.60
N LYS A 85 -6.80 7.42 5.28
CA LYS A 85 -6.66 8.81 4.84
C LYS A 85 -5.30 8.99 4.17
N ILE A 86 -5.32 9.40 2.89
CA ILE A 86 -4.11 9.58 2.10
C ILE A 86 -3.69 11.06 2.12
N SER A 87 -2.40 11.29 2.29
CA SER A 87 -1.79 12.60 2.16
C SER A 87 -0.39 12.47 1.58
N SER A 88 0.20 13.59 1.17
CA SER A 88 1.61 13.67 0.75
C SER A 88 2.31 14.78 1.53
N GLY A 89 3.63 14.67 1.69
CA GLY A 89 4.42 15.68 2.42
C GLY A 89 4.14 17.12 1.96
N PRO A 90 4.18 17.42 0.65
CA PRO A 90 3.87 18.76 0.15
C PRO A 90 2.46 19.28 0.48
N VAL A 91 1.48 18.37 0.61
CA VAL A 91 0.09 18.71 0.98
C VAL A 91 -0.04 18.99 2.48
N LEU A 92 0.86 18.46 3.31
CA LEU A 92 0.91 18.72 4.74
C LEU A 92 1.72 19.97 5.10
N GLU A 93 2.75 20.30 4.31
CA GLU A 93 3.62 21.48 4.54
C GLU A 93 2.98 22.81 4.12
N LYS A 94 1.94 22.78 3.29
CA LYS A 94 1.19 23.96 2.84
C LYS A 94 -0.30 23.83 3.20
N PRO A 95 -0.68 24.14 4.46
CA PRO A 95 -2.08 24.21 4.87
C PRO A 95 -2.84 25.36 4.19
#